data_AF-A0A3D3YYB8-F1
#
_entry.id   AF-A0A3D3YYB8-F1
#
_cell.length_a   1.000
_cell.length_b   1.000
_cell.length_c   1.000
_cell.angle_alpha   90.00
_cell.angle_beta   90.00
_cell.angle_gamma   90.00
#
_symmetry.space_group_name_H-M   'P 1'
#
loop_
_entity.id
_entity.type
_entity.pdbx_description
1 polymer ?
#
loop_
_entity_poly.entity_id
_entity_poly.type
_entity_poly.pdbx_seq_one_letter_code
_entity_poly.pdbx_strand_id
1 'polypeptide(L)'
;MEELVSLLVLTVALIVFSTFVQAPLRELANPNLTPNPSKAPWYFLGLQELLRYFHPMIAGVIIPTLILVGLAAVPYVDRNPSIKPGDRKLAITLFTMLFMFGATLTISGSFFRGPGFNWVWPWSQGLFFEL
;
A
#
# COMPACT_ATOMS: atom_id res chain seq x y z
N MET A 1 7.47 27.23 -12.79
CA MET A 1 8.73 26.52 -13.11
C MET A 1 9.00 25.37 -12.16
N GLU A 2 8.71 25.50 -10.86
CA GLU A 2 8.95 24.43 -9.86
C GLU A 2 8.26 23.10 -10.20
N GLU A 3 7.01 23.13 -10.65
CA GLU A 3 6.27 21.93 -11.09
C GLU A 3 6.94 21.24 -12.28
N LEU A 4 7.38 22.02 -13.27
CA LEU A 4 8.11 21.50 -14.44
C LEU A 4 9.44 20.87 -14.05
N VAL A 5 10.19 21.51 -13.15
CA VAL A 5 11.46 20.96 -12.63
C VAL A 5 11.20 19.66 -11.88
N SER A 6 10.18 19.62 -11.03
CA SER A 6 9.80 18.41 -10.27
C SER A 6 9.40 17.26 -11.18
N LEU A 7 8.62 17.55 -12.23
CA LEU A 7 8.25 16.59 -13.26
C LEU A 7 9.49 16.05 -13.96
N LEU A 8 10.38 16.91 -14.46
CA LEU A 8 11.59 16.48 -15.16
C LEU A 8 12.49 15.63 -14.26
N VAL A 9 12.67 16.01 -12.99
CA VAL A 9 13.46 15.24 -12.02
C VAL A 9 12.84 13.85 -11.80
N LEU A 10 11.53 13.76 -11.57
CA LEU A 10 10.86 12.47 -11.37
C LEU A 10 10.89 11.62 -12.63
N THR A 11 10.69 12.20 -13.82
CA THR A 11 10.77 11.47 -15.09
C THR A 11 12.17 10.91 -15.32
N VAL A 12 13.22 11.71 -15.13
CA VAL A 12 14.60 11.26 -15.26
C VAL A 12 14.91 10.16 -14.25
N ALA A 13 14.49 10.32 -12.99
CA ALA A 13 14.69 9.31 -11.96
C ALA A 13 14.01 7.98 -12.30
N LEU A 14 12.77 8.01 -12.81
CA LEU A 14 12.04 6.83 -13.24
C LEU A 14 12.69 6.14 -14.44
N ILE A 15 13.15 6.90 -15.44
CA ILE A 15 13.87 6.34 -16.60
C ILE A 15 15.15 5.66 -16.15
N VAL A 16 15.97 6.35 -15.34
CA VAL A 16 17.22 5.80 -14.80
C VAL A 16 16.92 4.52 -14.01
N PHE A 17 15.96 4.54 -13.09
CA PHE A 17 15.58 3.35 -12.33
C PHE A 17 15.17 2.18 -13.23
N SER A 18 14.30 2.43 -14.22
CA SER A 18 13.79 1.40 -15.13
C SER A 18 14.85 0.81 -16.05
N THR A 19 15.95 1.53 -16.33
CA THR A 19 17.08 0.97 -17.11
C THR A 19 17.88 -0.08 -16.33
N PHE A 20 17.93 0.04 -15.00
CA PHE A 20 18.69 -0.88 -14.13
C PHE A 20 17.83 -1.95 -13.47
N VAL A 21 16.54 -1.69 -13.28
CA VAL A 21 15.60 -2.61 -12.63
C VAL A 21 14.57 -3.08 -13.64
N GLN A 22 14.70 -4.35 -14.03
CA GLN A 22 13.78 -5.02 -14.94
C GLN A 22 12.68 -5.70 -14.14
N ALA A 23 11.42 -5.38 -14.45
CA ALA A 23 10.28 -6.15 -13.96
C ALA A 23 10.19 -7.44 -14.79
N PRO A 24 10.37 -8.63 -14.20
CA PRO A 24 10.34 -9.88 -14.95
C PRO A 24 8.94 -10.13 -15.51
N LEU A 25 8.88 -10.40 -16.83
CA LEU A 25 7.64 -10.86 -17.44
C LEU A 25 7.35 -12.30 -16.97
N ARG A 26 6.14 -12.53 -16.45
CA ARG A 26 5.68 -13.87 -16.08
C ARG A 26 5.31 -14.68 -17.32
N GLU A 27 5.23 -16.00 -17.16
CA GLU A 27 4.72 -16.90 -18.18
C GLU A 27 3.27 -16.56 -18.59
N LEU A 28 2.84 -17.06 -19.74
CA LEU A 28 1.46 -16.94 -20.19
C LEU A 28 0.51 -17.50 -19.12
N ALA A 29 -0.59 -16.76 -18.88
CA ALA A 29 -1.55 -17.11 -17.84
C ALA A 29 -2.14 -18.51 -18.07
N ASN A 30 -2.13 -19.34 -17.01
CA ASN A 30 -2.69 -20.68 -17.00
C ASN A 30 -3.84 -20.76 -15.97
N PRO A 31 -5.10 -20.91 -16.38
CA PRO A 31 -6.24 -21.01 -15.46
C PRO A 31 -6.18 -22.20 -14.49
N ASN A 32 -5.42 -23.25 -14.81
CA ASN A 32 -5.28 -24.45 -13.99
C ASN A 32 -4.13 -24.35 -12.97
N LEU A 33 -3.37 -23.25 -12.95
CA LEU A 33 -2.21 -23.07 -12.08
C LEU A 33 -2.30 -21.73 -11.35
N THR A 34 -2.41 -21.78 -10.03
CA THR A 34 -2.32 -20.59 -9.18
C THR A 34 -0.87 -20.37 -8.74
N PRO A 35 -0.24 -19.21 -9.04
CA PRO A 35 1.12 -18.91 -8.59
C PRO A 35 1.24 -18.96 -7.05
N ASN A 36 2.39 -19.41 -6.55
CA ASN A 36 2.67 -19.48 -5.12
C ASN A 36 4.09 -18.94 -4.82
N PRO A 37 4.23 -17.83 -4.09
CA PRO A 37 3.19 -17.05 -3.43
C PRO A 37 2.38 -16.15 -4.38
N SER A 38 1.06 -16.16 -4.23
CA SER A 38 0.19 -15.22 -4.94
C SER A 38 0.17 -13.89 -4.19
N LYS A 39 1.11 -12.99 -4.50
CA LYS A 39 1.17 -11.61 -3.98
C LYS A 39 0.52 -10.63 -4.96
N ALA A 40 -0.27 -9.71 -4.41
CA ALA A 40 -0.78 -8.56 -5.14
C ALA A 40 0.34 -7.53 -5.39
N PRO A 41 0.16 -6.59 -6.34
CA PRO A 41 1.05 -5.46 -6.49
C PRO A 41 1.22 -4.68 -5.16
N TRP A 42 2.38 -4.05 -4.95
CA TRP A 42 2.76 -3.45 -3.67
C TRP A 42 1.74 -2.43 -3.12
N TYR A 43 1.09 -1.66 -4.01
CA TYR A 43 0.05 -0.70 -3.65
C TYR A 43 -1.28 -1.34 -3.19
N PHE A 44 -1.45 -2.65 -3.41
CA PHE A 44 -2.57 -3.46 -2.90
C PHE A 44 -2.17 -4.45 -1.81
N LEU A 45 -0.88 -4.58 -1.46
CA LEU A 45 -0.43 -5.57 -0.47
C LEU A 45 -1.02 -5.33 0.91
N GLY A 46 -1.19 -4.08 1.34
CA GLY A 46 -1.86 -3.78 2.61
C GLY A 46 -3.31 -4.27 2.64
N LEU A 47 -4.03 -4.15 1.51
CA LEU A 47 -5.39 -4.67 1.37
C LEU A 47 -5.41 -6.21 1.36
N GLN A 48 -4.46 -6.83 0.67
CA GLN A 48 -4.31 -8.29 0.67
C GLN A 48 -3.99 -8.83 2.06
N GLU A 49 -3.13 -8.14 2.81
CA GLU A 49 -2.83 -8.46 4.20
C GLU A 49 -4.08 -8.36 5.07
N LEU A 50 -4.90 -7.33 4.89
CA LEU A 50 -6.18 -7.17 5.59
C LEU A 50 -7.17 -8.31 5.28
N LEU A 51 -7.22 -8.76 4.02
CA LEU A 51 -8.05 -9.89 3.57
C LEU A 51 -7.67 -11.21 4.25
N ARG A 52 -6.47 -11.34 4.83
CA ARG A 52 -6.09 -12.52 5.60
C ARG A 52 -6.81 -12.59 6.95
N TYR A 53 -7.17 -11.45 7.53
CA TYR A 53 -7.71 -11.37 8.89
C TYR A 53 -9.24 -11.20 8.93
N PHE A 54 -9.84 -10.65 7.87
CA PHE A 54 -11.27 -10.36 7.84
C PHE A 54 -11.96 -11.00 6.64
N HIS A 55 -13.28 -11.17 6.76
CA HIS A 55 -14.12 -11.60 5.65
C HIS A 55 -13.93 -10.70 4.42
N PRO A 56 -13.90 -11.22 3.19
CA PRO A 56 -13.60 -10.43 1.98
C PRO A 56 -14.49 -9.19 1.79
N MET A 57 -15.76 -9.27 2.17
CA MET A 57 -16.66 -8.10 2.15
C MET A 57 -16.20 -6.98 3.09
N ILE A 58 -15.68 -7.32 4.27
CA ILE A 58 -15.24 -6.34 5.26
C ILE A 58 -13.91 -5.72 4.83
N ALA A 59 -12.90 -6.55 4.54
CA ALA A 59 -11.58 -6.10 4.16
C ALA A 59 -11.55 -5.44 2.78
N GLY A 60 -12.21 -6.04 1.78
CA GLY A 60 -12.13 -5.60 0.39
C GLY A 60 -13.09 -4.47 0.03
N VAL A 61 -14.22 -4.34 0.73
CA VAL A 61 -15.28 -3.38 0.37
C VAL A 61 -15.54 -2.38 1.49
N ILE A 62 -15.97 -2.84 2.66
CA ILE A 62 -16.46 -1.95 3.72
C ILE A 62 -15.35 -1.04 4.25
N ILE A 63 -14.19 -1.59 4.65
CA ILE A 63 -13.09 -0.79 5.23
C ILE A 63 -12.57 0.25 4.24
N PRO A 64 -12.20 -0.11 2.99
CA PRO A 64 -11.76 0.88 1.99
C PRO A 64 -12.82 1.94 1.71
N THR A 65 -14.09 1.55 1.61
CA THR A 65 -15.20 2.48 1.36
C THR A 65 -15.33 3.48 2.51
N LEU A 66 -15.29 3.03 3.77
CA LEU A 66 -15.36 3.90 4.94
C LEU A 66 -14.17 4.86 5.02
N ILE A 67 -12.95 4.41 4.67
CA ILE A 67 -11.77 5.28 4.61
C ILE A 67 -11.97 6.36 3.54
N LEU A 68 -12.37 5.99 2.32
CA LEU A 68 -12.57 6.94 1.22
C LEU A 68 -13.70 7.94 1.50
N VAL A 69 -14.85 7.46 1.99
CA VAL A 69 -15.98 8.32 2.38
C VAL A 69 -15.58 9.22 3.56
N GLY A 70 -14.87 8.68 4.55
CA GLY A 70 -14.36 9.46 5.68
C GLY A 70 -13.42 10.58 5.23
N LEU A 71 -12.49 10.29 4.31
CA LEU A 71 -11.59 11.29 3.73
C LEU A 71 -12.35 12.33 2.89
N ALA A 72 -13.32 11.91 2.09
CA ALA A 72 -14.17 12.81 1.32
C ALA A 72 -15.07 13.70 2.22
N ALA A 73 -15.41 13.21 3.41
CA ALA A 73 -16.21 13.94 4.39
C ALA A 73 -15.40 14.98 5.19
N VAL A 74 -14.06 14.91 5.20
CA VAL A 74 -13.17 15.84 5.93
C VAL A 74 -13.55 17.32 5.74
N PRO A 75 -13.72 17.87 4.53
CA PRO A 75 -14.06 19.29 4.35
C PRO A 75 -15.40 19.71 4.96
N TYR A 76 -16.31 18.76 5.22
CA TYR A 76 -17.64 19.05 5.79
C TYR A 76 -17.67 18.89 7.32
N VAL A 77 -16.83 18.00 7.85
CA VAL A 77 -16.76 17.65 9.28
C VAL A 77 -15.71 18.52 10.01
N ASP A 78 -14.52 18.70 9.44
CA ASP A 78 -13.47 19.53 10.03
C ASP A 78 -13.66 21.00 9.64
N ARG A 79 -14.34 21.74 10.54
CA ARG A 79 -14.57 23.19 10.39
C ARG A 79 -13.51 24.05 11.06
N ASN A 80 -12.37 23.48 11.47
CA ASN A 80 -11.32 24.26 12.11
C ASN A 80 -10.72 25.26 11.11
N PRO A 81 -10.83 26.59 11.36
CA PRO A 81 -10.30 27.60 10.44
C PRO A 81 -8.77 27.70 10.50
N SER A 82 -8.14 27.18 11.55
CA SER A 82 -6.68 27.21 11.70
C SER A 82 -6.03 26.10 10.90
N ILE A 83 -5.06 26.46 10.07
CA ILE A 83 -4.19 25.52 9.35
C ILE A 83 -2.95 25.11 10.17
N LYS A 84 -2.73 25.71 11.34
CA LYS A 84 -1.54 25.45 12.15
C LYS A 84 -1.58 24.02 12.67
N PRO A 85 -0.48 23.24 12.54
CA PRO A 85 -0.45 21.86 13.04
C PRO A 85 -0.79 21.74 14.53
N GLY A 86 -0.40 22.74 15.33
CA GLY A 86 -0.69 22.80 16.76
C GLY A 86 -2.19 22.86 17.11
N ASP A 87 -3.02 23.36 16.19
CA ASP A 87 -4.47 23.52 16.39
C ASP A 87 -5.26 22.34 15.81
N ARG A 88 -4.62 21.47 15.02
CA ARG A 88 -5.24 20.32 14.33
C ARG A 88 -4.73 18.97 14.83
N LYS A 89 -4.26 18.91 16.08
CA LYS A 89 -3.62 17.71 16.67
C LYS A 89 -4.46 16.45 16.49
N LEU A 90 -5.78 16.53 16.68
CA LEU A 90 -6.67 15.37 16.54
C LEU A 90 -6.71 14.87 15.08
N ALA A 91 -6.92 15.76 14.10
CA ALA A 91 -6.97 15.39 12.69
C ALA A 91 -5.63 14.78 12.23
N ILE A 92 -4.52 15.40 12.63
CA ILE A 92 -3.18 14.89 12.33
C ILE A 92 -2.97 13.52 12.97
N THR A 93 -3.32 13.36 14.25
CA THR A 93 -3.14 12.07 14.96
C THR A 93 -3.98 10.96 14.30
N LEU A 94 -5.24 11.23 13.95
CA LEU A 94 -6.10 10.25 13.26
C LEU A 94 -5.55 9.89 11.88
N PHE A 95 -5.09 10.88 11.11
CA PHE A 95 -4.49 10.65 9.80
C PHE A 95 -3.19 9.84 9.93
N THR A 96 -2.33 10.18 10.90
CA THR A 96 -1.11 9.43 11.18
C THR A 96 -1.42 8.00 11.60
N MET A 97 -2.43 7.76 12.45
CA MET A 97 -2.88 6.41 12.79
C MET A 97 -3.33 5.63 11.56
N LEU A 98 -4.15 6.23 10.69
CA LEU A 98 -4.59 5.62 9.44
C LEU A 98 -3.40 5.27 8.52
N PHE A 99 -2.46 6.20 8.38
CA PHE A 99 -1.26 6.00 7.58
C PHE A 99 -0.38 4.87 8.13
N MET A 100 -0.11 4.87 9.45
CA MET A 100 0.71 3.85 10.10
C MET A 100 0.04 2.47 10.07
N PHE A 101 -1.29 2.41 10.18
CA PHE A 101 -2.05 1.18 9.99
C PHE A 101 -1.84 0.60 8.59
N GLY A 102 -2.04 1.42 7.54
CA GLY A 102 -1.82 1.00 6.16
C GLY A 102 -0.36 0.60 5.89
N ALA A 103 0.60 1.39 6.36
CA ALA A 103 2.02 1.11 6.22
C ALA A 103 2.42 -0.22 6.87
N THR A 104 1.92 -0.49 8.09
CA THR A 104 2.19 -1.74 8.81
C THR A 104 1.67 -2.96 8.04
N LEU A 105 0.44 -2.88 7.50
CA LEU A 105 -0.13 -3.94 6.69
C LEU A 105 0.67 -4.16 5.40
N THR A 106 1.02 -3.08 4.69
CA THR A 106 1.79 -3.16 3.44
C THR A 106 3.18 -3.74 3.68
N ILE A 107 3.88 -3.32 4.74
CA ILE A 107 5.20 -3.86 5.10
C ILE A 107 5.09 -5.35 5.47
N SER A 108 4.08 -5.72 6.25
CA SER A 108 3.81 -7.11 6.64
C SER A 108 3.56 -7.99 5.40
N GLY A 109 2.66 -7.56 4.52
CA GLY A 109 2.35 -8.24 3.26
C GLY A 109 3.54 -8.35 2.30
N SER A 110 4.40 -7.33 2.28
CA SER A 110 5.58 -7.29 1.42
C SER A 110 6.66 -8.27 1.86
N PHE A 111 7.07 -8.20 3.13
CA PHE A 111 8.30 -8.84 3.59
C PHE A 111 8.07 -10.11 4.41
N PHE A 112 6.92 -10.25 5.09
CA PHE A 112 6.67 -11.34 6.03
C PHE A 112 5.70 -12.40 5.49
N ARG A 113 5.35 -12.33 4.20
CA ARG A 113 4.48 -13.30 3.52
C ARG A 113 5.26 -14.16 2.55
N GLY A 114 5.20 -15.48 2.74
CA GLY A 114 5.84 -16.50 1.91
C GLY A 114 4.83 -17.47 1.29
N PRO A 115 5.22 -18.73 1.02
CA PRO A 115 4.36 -19.71 0.35
C PRO A 115 3.00 -19.90 1.04
N GLY A 116 1.93 -19.91 0.25
CA GLY A 116 0.54 -19.93 0.71
C GLY A 116 0.08 -18.63 1.36
N PHE A 117 0.82 -17.54 1.18
CA PHE A 117 0.65 -16.27 1.91
C PHE A 117 0.72 -16.47 3.44
N ASN A 118 1.48 -17.47 3.88
CA ASN A 118 1.72 -17.73 5.30
C ASN A 118 2.80 -16.82 5.85
N TRP A 119 2.78 -16.62 7.17
CA TRP A 119 3.79 -15.83 7.85
C TRP A 119 5.15 -16.53 7.77
N VAL A 120 6.17 -15.77 7.38
CA VAL A 120 7.55 -16.23 7.31
C VAL A 120 8.48 -15.25 8.01
N TRP A 121 9.55 -15.78 8.59
CA TRP A 121 10.62 -14.96 9.17
C TRP A 121 11.75 -14.81 8.15
N PRO A 122 11.99 -13.61 7.57
CA PRO A 122 12.92 -13.45 6.46
C PRO A 122 14.35 -13.93 6.75
N TRP A 123 14.81 -13.76 7.99
CA TRP A 123 16.14 -14.16 8.44
C TRP A 123 16.32 -15.68 8.62
N SER A 124 15.23 -16.45 8.66
CA SER A 124 15.29 -17.92 8.76
C SER A 124 14.89 -18.60 7.46
N GLN A 125 13.93 -18.03 6.73
CA GLN A 125 13.26 -18.67 5.59
C GLN A 125 13.47 -17.94 4.26
N GLY A 126 14.13 -16.78 4.27
CA GLY A 126 14.39 -15.96 3.09
C GLY A 126 13.27 -14.97 2.76
N LEU A 127 13.52 -14.14 1.74
CA LEU A 127 12.58 -13.14 1.23
C LEU A 127 11.86 -13.65 -0.01
N PHE A 128 10.53 -13.52 -0.02
CA PHE A 128 9.66 -13.93 -1.14
C PHE A 128 9.05 -12.70 -1.85
N PHE A 129 9.80 -11.60 -1.92
CA PHE A 129 9.35 -10.36 -2.54
C PHE A 129 9.66 -10.40 -4.04
N GLU A 130 8.64 -10.18 -4.86
CA GLU A 130 8.80 -10.03 -6.31
C GLU A 130 8.57 -8.56 -6.67
N LEU A 131 9.45 -8.03 -7.52
CA LEU A 131 9.39 -6.65 -8.05
C LEU A 131 8.44 -6.54 -9.24
#